data_AF-A0A3B1AQA3-F1
#
_entry.id   AF-A0A3B1AQA3-F1
#
_cell.length_a   1.000
_cell.length_b   1.000
_cell.length_c   1.000
_cell.angle_alpha   90.00
_cell.angle_beta   90.00
_cell.angle_gamma   90.00
#
_symmetry.space_group_name_H-M   'P 1'
#
loop_
_entity.id
_entity.type
_entity.pdbx_description
1 polymer ?
#
loop_
_entity_poly.entity_id
_entity_poly.type
_entity_poly.pdbx_seq_one_letter_code
_entity_poly.pdbx_strand_id
1 'polypeptide(L)'
;MRIFKTSLKGRVRSEEETRTRFFSSLATRHSSLNVTGVTLIEMVIFIVIVGIAVTAVLSVYINVGRTGADPLVRIRGIELGQSMIEEILLKAYDHSTPLGGGCVQFSANSRCTSGTSASAESAADFDDGESRDTFNDVDDYHNIAYCGDNVTAADAACSTACTPMLDDAGNNIATEYAGYAICIQVSFAGGEMNNTTPADVSVLANDGKRIDVIVTDHLNSRYQLSAYRLNF
;
A
#
# COMPACT_ATOMS: atom_id res chain seq x y z
N MET A 1 35.70 29.03 46.54
CA MET A 1 34.65 29.30 47.55
C MET A 1 34.61 28.12 48.51
N ARG A 2 35.33 28.20 49.64
CA ARG A 2 34.82 28.02 51.03
C ARG A 2 33.74 26.91 51.13
N ILE A 3 34.07 25.70 51.57
CA ILE A 3 34.32 25.29 52.97
C ILE A 3 33.27 25.89 53.92
N PHE A 4 32.39 25.08 54.52
CA PHE A 4 32.37 24.78 55.97
C PHE A 4 31.04 24.12 56.40
N LYS A 5 31.10 22.91 56.96
CA LYS A 5 31.12 22.52 58.40
C LYS A 5 29.70 22.31 58.95
N THR A 6 29.35 21.07 59.26
CA THR A 6 29.37 20.45 60.62
C THR A 6 28.39 21.07 61.62
N SER A 7 27.68 20.19 62.32
CA SER A 7 27.47 20.20 63.77
C SER A 7 26.26 19.34 64.09
N LEU A 8 26.13 18.55 65.15
CA LEU A 8 26.93 18.21 66.34
C LEU A 8 26.22 16.93 66.85
N LYS A 9 26.92 15.82 67.09
CA LYS A 9 27.56 15.46 68.37
C LYS A 9 26.60 15.20 69.53
N GLY A 10 26.64 13.94 69.97
CA GLY A 10 26.50 13.52 71.37
C GLY A 10 25.13 12.97 71.73
N ARG A 11 24.99 12.08 72.72
CA ARG A 11 25.92 11.27 73.52
C ARG A 11 25.03 10.29 74.29
N VAL A 12 25.52 9.06 74.44
CA VAL A 12 25.00 7.92 75.21
C VAL A 12 24.44 8.28 76.60
N ARG A 13 23.27 7.71 76.94
CA ARG A 13 22.79 7.31 78.29
C ARG A 13 21.70 6.25 78.07
N SER A 14 21.97 4.97 78.30
CA SER A 14 21.95 4.21 79.56
C SER A 14 20.58 3.60 79.88
N GLU A 15 20.65 2.34 80.32
CA GLU A 15 19.66 1.61 81.10
C GLU A 15 18.53 0.92 80.31
N GLU A 16 18.88 -0.30 79.88
CA GLU A 16 18.29 -1.52 80.42
C GLU A 16 17.39 -1.30 81.65
N GLU A 17 16.07 -1.36 81.48
CA GLU A 17 15.18 -1.96 82.47
C GLU A 17 13.79 -2.31 81.89
N THR A 18 13.43 -3.59 82.06
CA THR A 18 12.10 -4.02 82.50
C THR A 18 10.95 -4.06 81.48
N ARG A 19 10.91 -5.21 80.79
CA ARG A 19 9.77 -6.16 80.79
C ARG A 19 8.34 -5.60 80.70
N THR A 20 7.70 -6.08 79.62
CA THR A 20 6.34 -6.64 79.55
C THR A 20 5.13 -5.72 79.49
N ARG A 21 4.29 -6.07 78.49
CA ARG A 21 2.87 -5.76 78.28
C ARG A 21 2.58 -4.46 77.53
N PHE A 22 2.45 -4.55 76.20
CA PHE A 22 1.32 -3.92 75.49
C PHE A 22 1.24 -4.33 74.00
N PHE A 23 1.17 -5.62 73.68
CA PHE A 23 0.67 -6.02 72.35
C PHE A 23 -0.86 -6.07 72.40
N SER A 24 -1.48 -4.92 72.16
CA SER A 24 -2.92 -4.80 71.92
C SER A 24 -3.20 -4.87 70.42
N SER A 25 -3.54 -6.07 69.96
CA SER A 25 -4.52 -6.39 68.91
C SER A 25 -4.86 -5.28 67.89
N LEU A 26 -4.25 -5.35 66.70
CA LEU A 26 -4.97 -5.04 65.46
C LEU A 26 -5.34 -6.36 64.80
N ALA A 27 -6.57 -6.81 65.04
CA ALA A 27 -7.18 -7.89 64.30
C ALA A 27 -7.44 -7.44 62.86
N THR A 28 -6.60 -7.87 61.94
CA THR A 28 -6.93 -7.92 60.51
C THR A 28 -8.11 -8.87 60.33
N ARG A 29 -9.30 -8.33 60.04
CA ARG A 29 -10.45 -9.11 59.59
C ARG A 29 -10.09 -9.76 58.26
N HIS A 30 -9.71 -11.03 58.31
CA HIS A 30 -9.64 -11.88 57.14
C HIS A 30 -11.07 -12.28 56.79
N SER A 31 -11.67 -11.65 55.78
CA SER A 31 -12.90 -12.15 55.17
C SER A 31 -12.57 -13.49 54.52
N SER A 32 -12.92 -14.59 55.18
CA SER A 32 -12.85 -15.92 54.59
C SER A 32 -13.88 -15.99 53.47
N LEU A 33 -13.42 -15.98 52.22
CA LEU A 33 -14.24 -16.42 51.10
C LEU A 33 -14.51 -17.92 51.33
N ASN A 34 -15.77 -18.26 51.61
CA ASN A 34 -16.19 -19.64 51.75
C ASN A 34 -16.09 -20.31 50.37
N VAL A 35 -15.18 -21.27 50.23
CA VAL A 35 -15.11 -22.13 49.04
C VAL A 35 -16.06 -23.30 49.25
N THR A 36 -17.23 -23.22 48.63
CA THR A 36 -18.18 -24.34 48.54
C THR A 36 -17.78 -25.25 47.38
N GLY A 37 -17.79 -26.57 47.60
CA GLY A 37 -17.45 -27.55 46.56
C GLY A 37 -18.44 -27.55 45.39
N VAL A 38 -17.95 -27.76 44.18
CA VAL A 38 -18.75 -27.93 42.95
C VAL A 38 -19.37 -29.33 42.90
N THR A 39 -20.59 -29.43 42.38
CA THR A 39 -21.27 -30.72 42.24
C THR A 39 -20.87 -31.42 40.94
N LEU A 40 -21.00 -32.75 40.88
CA LEU A 40 -20.70 -33.51 39.66
C LEU A 40 -21.58 -33.06 38.48
N ILE A 41 -22.86 -32.77 38.73
CA ILE A 41 -23.80 -32.31 37.69
C ILE A 41 -23.42 -30.94 37.13
N GLU A 42 -22.88 -30.05 37.96
CA GLU A 42 -22.43 -28.72 37.55
C GLU A 42 -21.23 -28.80 36.60
N MET A 43 -20.28 -29.69 36.87
CA MET A 43 -19.16 -29.96 35.95
C MET A 43 -19.63 -30.55 34.62
N VAL A 44 -20.62 -31.45 34.64
CA VAL A 44 -21.20 -32.03 33.41
C VAL A 44 -21.86 -30.94 32.56
N ILE A 45 -22.65 -30.06 33.17
CA ILE A 45 -23.28 -28.95 32.44
C ILE A 45 -22.23 -27.97 31.92
N PHE A 46 -21.18 -27.69 32.70
CA PHE A 46 -20.08 -26.82 32.28
C PHE A 46 -19.37 -27.34 31.03
N ILE A 47 -18.95 -28.61 31.01
CA ILE A 47 -18.26 -29.18 29.84
C ILE A 47 -19.16 -29.22 28.60
N VAL A 48 -20.47 -29.41 28.77
CA VAL A 48 -21.44 -29.38 27.66
C VAL A 48 -21.53 -27.97 27.08
N ILE A 49 -21.66 -26.94 27.92
CA ILE A 49 -21.72 -25.54 27.49
C ILE A 49 -20.41 -25.15 26.79
N VAL A 50 -19.26 -25.50 27.36
CA VAL A 50 -17.95 -25.22 26.75
C VAL A 50 -17.79 -25.96 25.42
N GLY A 51 -18.27 -27.20 25.31
CA GLY A 51 -18.25 -27.97 24.07
C GLY A 51 -19.05 -27.29 22.94
N ILE A 52 -20.24 -26.77 23.27
CA ILE A 52 -21.08 -26.01 22.31
C ILE A 52 -20.40 -24.67 21.96
N ALA A 53 -19.80 -23.98 22.94
CA ALA A 53 -19.12 -22.71 22.70
C ALA A 53 -17.89 -22.87 21.78
N VAL A 54 -17.05 -23.87 22.03
CA VAL A 54 -15.84 -24.12 21.23
C VAL A 54 -16.18 -24.53 19.80
N THR A 55 -17.22 -25.34 19.60
CA THR A 55 -17.67 -25.73 18.26
C THR A 55 -18.19 -24.54 17.46
N ALA A 56 -18.93 -23.61 18.10
CA ALA A 56 -19.37 -22.37 17.47
C ALA A 56 -18.18 -21.48 17.06
N VAL A 57 -17.20 -21.28 17.96
CA VAL A 57 -15.99 -20.49 17.66
C VAL A 57 -15.17 -21.11 16.54
N LEU A 58 -14.98 -22.44 16.57
CA LEU A 58 -14.22 -23.15 15.55
C LEU A 58 -14.90 -23.06 14.18
N SER A 59 -16.24 -23.08 14.13
CA SER A 59 -17.00 -22.88 12.90
C SER A 59 -16.74 -21.51 12.27
N VAL A 60 -16.70 -20.45 13.08
CA VAL A 60 -16.36 -19.11 12.59
C VAL A 60 -14.91 -19.06 12.11
N TYR A 61 -13.97 -19.64 12.86
CA TYR A 61 -12.55 -19.66 12.51
C TYR A 61 -12.27 -20.37 11.17
N ILE A 62 -12.92 -21.52 10.93
CA ILE A 62 -12.81 -22.25 9.66
C ILE A 62 -13.35 -21.42 8.50
N ASN A 63 -14.46 -20.70 8.70
CA ASN A 63 -15.01 -19.83 7.65
C ASN A 63 -14.07 -18.66 7.31
N VAL A 64 -13.46 -18.02 8.31
CA VAL A 64 -12.49 -16.93 8.08
C VAL A 64 -11.24 -17.41 7.36
N GLY A 65 -10.77 -18.63 7.64
CA GLY A 65 -9.61 -19.20 6.95
C GLY A 65 -9.83 -19.45 5.45
N ARG A 66 -11.07 -19.68 5.01
CA ARG A 66 -11.39 -19.96 3.60
C ARG A 66 -11.33 -18.74 2.69
N THR A 67 -11.52 -17.54 3.23
CA THR A 67 -11.40 -16.27 2.48
C THR A 67 -10.01 -15.62 2.62
N GLY A 68 -9.05 -16.32 3.23
CA GLY A 68 -7.72 -15.77 3.55
C GLY A 68 -6.74 -15.70 2.37
N ALA A 69 -7.02 -16.36 1.24
CA ALA A 69 -6.14 -16.35 0.08
C ALA A 69 -6.35 -15.12 -0.83
N ASP A 70 -7.56 -14.59 -0.88
CA ASP A 70 -7.94 -13.46 -1.75
C ASP A 70 -7.14 -12.16 -1.46
N PRO A 71 -6.83 -11.80 -0.20
CA PRO A 71 -6.01 -10.64 0.10
C PRO A 71 -4.60 -10.73 -0.50
N LEU A 72 -3.99 -11.92 -0.51
CA LEU A 72 -2.64 -12.10 -1.04
C LEU A 72 -2.62 -11.92 -2.57
N VAL A 73 -3.63 -12.45 -3.26
CA VAL A 73 -3.81 -12.28 -4.71
C VAL A 73 -3.93 -10.80 -5.05
N ARG A 74 -4.75 -10.08 -4.29
CA ARG A 74 -4.96 -8.65 -4.48
C ARG A 74 -3.70 -7.83 -4.23
N ILE A 75 -2.98 -8.10 -3.14
CA ILE A 75 -1.74 -7.39 -2.81
C ILE A 75 -0.72 -7.58 -3.93
N ARG A 76 -0.54 -8.82 -4.41
CA ARG A 76 0.37 -9.12 -5.51
C ARG A 76 0.01 -8.38 -6.80
N GLY A 77 -1.28 -8.31 -7.14
CA GLY A 77 -1.75 -7.53 -8.30
C GLY A 77 -1.50 -6.02 -8.14
N ILE A 78 -1.69 -5.48 -6.94
CA ILE A 78 -1.41 -4.06 -6.67
C ILE A 78 0.09 -3.76 -6.73
N GLU A 79 0.94 -4.62 -6.17
CA GLU A 79 2.40 -4.49 -6.22
C GLU A 79 2.90 -4.48 -7.68
N LEU A 80 2.35 -5.39 -8.49
CA LEU A 80 2.63 -5.45 -9.93
C LEU A 80 2.24 -4.14 -10.64
N GLY A 81 1.05 -3.62 -10.38
CA GLY A 81 0.60 -2.36 -10.97
C GLY A 81 1.39 -1.14 -10.47
N GLN A 82 1.79 -1.14 -9.19
CA GLN A 82 2.61 -0.10 -8.60
C GLN A 82 4.02 -0.08 -9.22
N SER A 83 4.64 -1.25 -9.38
CA SER A 83 5.93 -1.39 -10.06
C SER A 83 5.86 -0.84 -11.48
N MET A 84 4.77 -1.13 -12.21
CA MET A 84 4.58 -0.61 -13.58
C MET A 84 4.41 0.90 -13.61
N ILE A 85 3.67 1.49 -12.67
CA ILE A 85 3.59 2.95 -12.54
C ILE A 85 4.94 3.56 -12.24
N GLU A 86 5.71 2.97 -11.33
CA GLU A 86 7.04 3.48 -10.96
C GLU A 86 7.98 3.44 -12.17
N GLU A 87 7.94 2.38 -12.97
CA GLU A 87 8.69 2.30 -14.23
C GLU A 87 8.31 3.42 -15.21
N ILE A 88 7.01 3.60 -15.49
CA ILE A 88 6.53 4.60 -16.45
C ILE A 88 6.84 6.03 -15.96
N LEU A 89 6.70 6.30 -14.66
CA LEU A 89 6.97 7.62 -14.10
C LEU A 89 8.46 8.02 -14.13
N LEU A 90 9.37 7.06 -14.29
CA LEU A 90 10.79 7.32 -14.46
C LEU A 90 11.15 7.72 -15.90
N LYS A 91 10.22 7.58 -16.85
CA LYS A 91 10.42 7.94 -18.25
C LYS A 91 10.19 9.43 -18.51
N ALA A 92 10.71 9.89 -19.64
CA ALA A 92 10.50 11.25 -20.10
C ALA A 92 9.01 11.52 -20.37
N TYR A 93 8.60 12.78 -20.37
CA TYR A 93 7.21 13.10 -20.73
C TYR A 93 6.90 12.77 -22.19
N ASP A 94 7.90 12.92 -23.06
CA ASP A 94 7.88 12.74 -24.51
C ASP A 94 9.34 12.51 -24.96
N HIS A 95 9.57 11.79 -26.05
CA HIS A 95 10.89 11.46 -26.58
C HIS A 95 11.80 12.70 -26.75
N SER A 96 11.19 13.82 -27.12
CA SER A 96 11.89 15.07 -27.33
C SER A 96 12.23 15.85 -26.05
N THR A 97 11.85 15.34 -24.87
CA THR A 97 12.11 15.99 -23.58
C THR A 97 13.63 16.13 -23.35
N PRO A 98 14.13 17.35 -23.04
CA PRO A 98 15.56 17.55 -22.78
C PRO A 98 16.10 16.72 -21.60
N LEU A 99 17.37 16.34 -21.69
CA LEU A 99 18.08 15.69 -20.58
C LEU A 99 18.10 16.61 -19.36
N GLY A 100 17.58 16.11 -18.23
CA GLY A 100 17.41 16.88 -17.00
C GLY A 100 16.00 17.43 -16.77
N GLY A 101 15.07 17.17 -17.69
CA GLY A 101 13.69 17.63 -17.61
C GLY A 101 13.48 18.96 -18.34
N GLY A 102 12.26 19.47 -18.28
CA GLY A 102 11.82 20.57 -19.11
C GLY A 102 10.60 20.18 -19.92
N CYS A 103 10.01 21.16 -20.56
CA CYS A 103 8.84 20.95 -21.39
C CYS A 103 9.15 20.86 -22.88
N VAL A 104 8.26 20.17 -23.59
CA VAL A 104 8.22 20.07 -25.04
C VAL A 104 7.12 20.98 -25.61
N GLN A 105 7.38 21.52 -26.80
CA GLN A 105 6.46 22.39 -27.50
C GLN A 105 5.52 21.59 -28.39
N PHE A 106 4.22 21.89 -28.29
CA PHE A 106 3.20 21.33 -29.17
C PHE A 106 2.84 22.34 -30.27
N SER A 107 2.41 21.83 -31.43
CA SER A 107 1.98 22.64 -32.57
C SER A 107 0.79 23.55 -32.28
N ALA A 108 -0.10 23.11 -31.38
CA ALA A 108 -1.25 23.87 -30.90
C ALA A 108 -1.36 23.79 -29.38
N ASN A 109 -1.89 24.86 -28.77
CA ASN A 109 -2.16 24.93 -27.33
C ASN A 109 -0.96 24.53 -26.47
N SER A 110 0.26 24.95 -26.82
CA SER A 110 1.45 24.67 -26.01
C SER A 110 1.67 25.75 -24.97
N ARG A 111 1.89 25.34 -23.71
CA ARG A 111 2.34 26.23 -22.65
C ARG A 111 3.78 26.69 -22.87
N CYS A 112 4.58 25.85 -23.51
CA CYS A 112 5.99 26.13 -23.71
C CYS A 112 6.24 26.89 -25.00
N THR A 113 6.83 28.07 -24.85
CA THR A 113 7.05 29.02 -25.95
C THR A 113 8.39 28.82 -26.65
N SER A 114 9.23 27.93 -26.14
CA SER A 114 10.55 27.59 -26.67
C SER A 114 10.94 26.21 -26.19
N GLY A 115 11.55 25.39 -27.05
CA GLY A 115 11.97 24.04 -26.70
C GLY A 115 12.07 23.17 -27.95
N THR A 116 12.27 21.88 -27.71
CA THR A 116 12.08 20.82 -28.72
C THR A 116 10.60 20.63 -29.00
N SER A 117 10.26 20.28 -30.24
CA SER A 117 8.89 19.93 -30.62
C SER A 117 8.55 18.52 -30.14
N ALA A 118 7.35 18.36 -29.57
CA ALA A 118 6.81 17.08 -29.15
C ALA A 118 6.84 16.06 -30.29
N SER A 119 7.16 14.80 -29.98
CA SER A 119 7.08 13.70 -30.96
C SER A 119 5.63 13.26 -31.18
N ALA A 120 4.80 13.30 -30.14
CA ALA A 120 3.39 12.94 -30.23
C ALA A 120 2.47 14.15 -29.99
N GLU A 121 1.78 14.59 -31.05
CA GLU A 121 0.88 15.75 -31.01
C GLU A 121 -0.55 15.38 -30.57
N SER A 122 -0.90 14.10 -30.64
CA SER A 122 -2.19 13.56 -30.24
C SER A 122 -2.06 12.15 -29.65
N ALA A 123 -3.09 11.69 -28.93
CA ALA A 123 -3.08 10.32 -28.38
C ALA A 123 -3.05 9.22 -29.46
N ALA A 124 -3.36 9.56 -30.72
CA ALA A 124 -3.23 8.64 -31.84
C ALA A 124 -1.77 8.43 -32.28
N ASP A 125 -0.87 9.33 -31.85
CA ASP A 125 0.55 9.32 -32.19
C ASP A 125 1.41 8.71 -31.06
N PHE A 126 0.80 8.20 -29.98
CA PHE A 126 1.50 7.61 -28.84
C PHE A 126 2.11 6.23 -29.14
N ASP A 127 1.56 5.51 -30.12
CA ASP A 127 2.07 4.21 -30.54
C ASP A 127 2.80 4.36 -31.87
N ASP A 128 4.13 4.42 -31.80
CA ASP A 128 5.01 4.50 -32.96
C ASP A 128 5.62 3.13 -33.35
N GLY A 129 5.14 2.05 -32.74
CA GLY A 129 5.57 0.68 -33.00
C GLY A 129 6.89 0.29 -32.34
N GLU A 130 7.31 1.02 -31.32
CA GLU A 130 8.48 0.70 -30.51
C GLU A 130 8.33 -0.59 -29.68
N SER A 131 9.46 -1.08 -29.17
CA SER A 131 9.52 -2.26 -28.30
C SER A 131 9.92 -1.85 -26.90
N ARG A 132 9.60 -2.67 -25.89
CA ARG A 132 9.87 -2.34 -24.48
C ARG A 132 11.32 -1.93 -24.19
N ASP A 133 12.28 -2.45 -24.94
CA ASP A 133 13.71 -2.12 -24.82
C ASP A 133 14.07 -0.70 -25.32
N THR A 134 13.25 -0.12 -26.19
CA THR A 134 13.44 1.23 -26.76
C THR A 134 12.62 2.30 -26.06
N PHE A 135 11.66 1.90 -25.22
CA PHE A 135 10.79 2.80 -24.49
C PHE A 135 11.59 3.82 -23.68
N ASN A 136 11.42 5.08 -24.04
CA ASN A 136 12.17 6.20 -23.55
C ASN A 136 11.27 7.30 -22.96
N ASP A 137 9.98 7.29 -23.29
CA ASP A 137 8.99 8.22 -22.77
C ASP A 137 7.75 7.51 -22.20
N VAL A 138 6.74 8.29 -21.82
CA VAL A 138 5.53 7.80 -21.16
C VAL A 138 4.52 7.25 -22.18
N ASP A 139 4.45 7.86 -23.37
CA ASP A 139 3.49 7.53 -24.42
C ASP A 139 3.79 6.21 -25.10
N ASP A 140 5.06 5.78 -25.11
CA ASP A 140 5.47 4.43 -25.53
C ASP A 140 4.67 3.30 -24.84
N TYR A 141 4.10 3.57 -23.65
CA TYR A 141 3.32 2.59 -22.89
C TYR A 141 1.82 2.62 -23.21
N HIS A 142 1.37 3.46 -24.13
CA HIS A 142 -0.04 3.59 -24.49
C HIS A 142 -0.58 2.29 -25.11
N ASN A 143 -1.76 1.88 -24.66
CA ASN A 143 -2.50 0.75 -25.21
C ASN A 143 -1.73 -0.58 -25.18
N ILE A 144 -0.86 -0.80 -24.18
CA ILE A 144 -0.08 -2.04 -24.05
C ILE A 144 -0.75 -3.01 -23.07
N ALA A 145 -0.80 -4.28 -23.48
CA ALA A 145 -1.27 -5.39 -22.66
C ALA A 145 -0.12 -6.37 -22.34
N TYR A 146 0.20 -6.54 -21.05
CA TYR A 146 1.09 -7.59 -20.54
C TYR A 146 0.27 -8.67 -19.83
N CYS A 147 0.52 -9.95 -20.15
CA CYS A 147 -0.29 -11.06 -19.67
C CYS A 147 0.59 -12.19 -19.17
N GLY A 148 0.21 -12.74 -18.01
CA GLY A 148 0.73 -14.01 -17.54
C GLY A 148 0.13 -15.19 -18.30
N ASP A 149 0.65 -16.39 -18.02
CA ASP A 149 0.15 -17.61 -18.63
C ASP A 149 -1.35 -17.80 -18.36
N ASN A 150 -2.07 -18.41 -19.31
CA ASN A 150 -3.52 -18.64 -19.28
C ASN A 150 -4.41 -17.38 -19.36
N VAL A 151 -3.87 -16.24 -19.79
CA VAL A 151 -4.66 -15.04 -20.11
C VAL A 151 -4.59 -14.75 -21.61
N THR A 152 -5.75 -14.55 -22.24
CA THR A 152 -5.86 -14.30 -23.68
C THR A 152 -6.15 -12.83 -24.02
N ALA A 153 -6.63 -12.05 -23.05
CA ALA A 153 -6.86 -10.61 -23.17
C ALA A 153 -6.73 -9.96 -21.78
N ALA A 154 -6.08 -8.79 -21.69
CA ALA A 154 -5.80 -8.13 -20.41
C ALA A 154 -7.01 -7.38 -19.80
N ASP A 155 -7.58 -6.43 -20.54
CA ASP A 155 -8.76 -5.64 -20.16
C ASP A 155 -9.40 -5.05 -21.43
N ALA A 156 -10.69 -4.71 -21.37
CA ALA A 156 -11.40 -4.09 -22.48
C ALA A 156 -10.86 -2.69 -22.87
N ALA A 157 -10.09 -2.05 -22.00
CA ALA A 157 -9.46 -0.76 -22.27
C ALA A 157 -8.27 -0.87 -23.24
N CYS A 158 -7.62 -2.03 -23.36
CA CYS A 158 -6.52 -2.26 -24.29
C CYS A 158 -6.99 -3.05 -25.50
N SER A 159 -6.62 -2.60 -26.70
CA SER A 159 -6.95 -3.28 -27.97
C SER A 159 -5.78 -4.11 -28.52
N THR A 160 -4.59 -4.03 -27.92
CA THR A 160 -3.42 -4.81 -28.32
C THR A 160 -3.49 -6.24 -27.82
N ALA A 161 -2.79 -7.14 -28.51
CA ALA A 161 -2.66 -8.52 -28.10
C ALA A 161 -1.78 -8.64 -26.85
N CYS A 162 -2.07 -9.64 -26.02
CA CYS A 162 -1.25 -9.98 -24.86
C CYS A 162 0.22 -10.22 -25.25
N THR A 163 1.11 -9.40 -24.69
CA THR A 163 2.55 -9.66 -24.66
C THR A 163 2.92 -10.37 -23.36
N PRO A 164 3.93 -11.25 -23.34
CA PRO A 164 4.35 -11.92 -22.11
C PRO A 164 4.87 -10.90 -21.10
N MET A 165 4.62 -11.13 -19.81
CA MET A 165 5.19 -10.30 -18.75
C MET A 165 6.70 -10.51 -18.69
N LEU A 166 7.45 -9.41 -18.62
CA LEU A 166 8.91 -9.42 -18.52
C LEU A 166 9.33 -8.69 -17.23
N ASP A 167 10.42 -9.15 -16.60
CA ASP A 167 11.10 -8.38 -15.57
C ASP A 167 11.99 -7.26 -16.18
N ASP A 168 12.60 -6.44 -15.33
CA ASP A 168 13.50 -5.35 -15.75
C ASP A 168 14.73 -5.83 -16.53
N ALA A 169 15.08 -7.11 -16.41
CA ALA A 169 16.19 -7.73 -17.13
C ALA A 169 15.73 -8.40 -18.45
N GLY A 170 14.44 -8.31 -18.79
CA GLY A 170 13.85 -8.92 -19.98
C GLY A 170 13.57 -10.42 -19.86
N ASN A 171 13.67 -11.01 -18.66
CA ASN A 171 13.30 -12.40 -18.46
C ASN A 171 11.78 -12.55 -18.46
N ASN A 172 11.29 -13.60 -19.11
CA ASN A 172 9.86 -13.91 -19.10
C ASN A 172 9.44 -14.40 -17.71
N ILE A 173 8.49 -13.68 -17.11
CA ILE A 173 7.89 -13.96 -15.79
C ILE A 173 6.39 -14.30 -15.89
N ALA A 174 5.91 -14.64 -17.09
CA ALA A 174 4.49 -14.91 -17.34
C ALA A 174 3.98 -16.14 -16.55
N THR A 175 4.84 -17.13 -16.30
CA THR A 175 4.47 -18.33 -15.54
C THR A 175 4.25 -18.02 -14.06
N GLU A 176 5.08 -17.15 -13.47
CA GLU A 176 4.99 -16.71 -12.08
C GLU A 176 3.70 -15.92 -11.85
N TYR A 177 3.29 -15.13 -12.83
CA TYR A 177 2.10 -14.29 -12.82
C TYR A 177 0.93 -14.90 -13.60
N ALA A 178 0.87 -16.23 -13.71
CA ALA A 178 -0.23 -16.91 -14.39
C ALA A 178 -1.62 -16.42 -13.92
N GLY A 179 -2.48 -16.07 -14.87
CA GLY A 179 -3.80 -15.52 -14.64
C GLY A 179 -3.85 -14.01 -14.30
N TYR A 180 -2.71 -13.34 -14.14
CA TYR A 180 -2.66 -11.88 -14.02
C TYR A 180 -2.48 -11.23 -15.39
N ALA A 181 -3.00 -10.01 -15.54
CA ALA A 181 -2.71 -9.17 -16.67
C ALA A 181 -2.67 -7.70 -16.29
N ILE A 182 -1.95 -6.92 -17.09
CA ILE A 182 -1.84 -5.47 -17.00
C ILE A 182 -2.28 -4.90 -18.35
N CYS A 183 -3.14 -3.90 -18.31
CA CYS A 183 -3.45 -3.02 -19.42
C CYS A 183 -3.03 -1.61 -19.04
N ILE A 184 -2.21 -0.97 -19.88
CA ILE A 184 -1.71 0.38 -19.66
C ILE A 184 -2.38 1.30 -20.67
N GLN A 185 -2.93 2.41 -20.18
CA GLN A 185 -3.51 3.45 -21.01
C GLN A 185 -2.96 4.80 -20.65
N VAL A 186 -2.48 5.51 -21.67
CA VAL A 186 -1.96 6.88 -21.53
C VAL A 186 -2.89 7.83 -22.27
N SER A 187 -3.17 8.99 -21.70
CA SER A 187 -4.00 10.02 -22.33
C SER A 187 -3.58 11.42 -21.92
N PHE A 188 -3.75 12.41 -22.80
CA PHE A 188 -3.61 13.82 -22.42
C PHE A 188 -4.71 14.19 -21.44
N ALA A 189 -4.32 14.68 -20.26
CA ALA A 189 -5.20 14.89 -19.13
C ALA A 189 -4.89 16.17 -18.34
N GLY A 190 -4.08 17.08 -18.89
CA GLY A 190 -3.76 18.34 -18.20
C GLY A 190 -5.01 19.15 -17.84
N GLY A 191 -6.05 19.11 -18.69
CA GLY A 191 -7.31 19.81 -18.45
C GLY A 191 -8.09 19.33 -17.23
N GLU A 192 -7.83 18.11 -16.72
CA GLU A 192 -8.50 17.56 -15.52
C GLU A 192 -8.14 18.35 -14.25
N MET A 193 -7.00 19.06 -14.27
CA MET A 193 -6.54 19.90 -13.17
C MET A 193 -7.22 21.29 -13.13
N ASN A 194 -8.02 21.67 -14.13
CA ASN A 194 -8.63 23.01 -14.18
C ASN A 194 -9.69 23.27 -13.09
N ASN A 195 -10.22 22.23 -12.45
CA ASN A 195 -11.17 22.39 -11.34
C ASN A 195 -10.47 22.67 -10.00
N THR A 196 -9.14 22.57 -9.95
CA THR A 196 -8.33 22.81 -8.75
C THR A 196 -7.37 23.97 -8.92
N THR A 197 -7.25 24.55 -10.13
CA THR A 197 -6.43 25.74 -10.37
C THR A 197 -7.16 27.04 -10.04
N PRO A 198 -6.42 28.11 -9.69
CA PRO A 198 -6.97 29.46 -9.59
C PRO A 198 -7.69 29.88 -10.89
N ALA A 199 -8.74 30.71 -10.78
CA ALA A 199 -9.61 31.09 -11.89
C ALA A 199 -8.89 31.71 -13.11
N ASP A 200 -7.69 32.27 -12.93
CA ASP A 200 -6.89 32.90 -13.99
C ASP A 200 -5.78 31.99 -14.55
N VAL A 201 -5.70 30.74 -14.10
CA VAL A 201 -4.70 29.75 -14.54
C VAL A 201 -5.40 28.60 -15.25
N SER A 202 -5.25 28.56 -16.57
CA SER A 202 -5.69 27.42 -17.38
C SER A 202 -4.54 26.43 -17.55
N VAL A 203 -4.82 25.15 -17.28
CA VAL A 203 -4.01 23.99 -17.64
C VAL A 203 -4.53 23.44 -18.96
N LEU A 204 -3.61 23.33 -19.93
CA LEU A 204 -3.86 22.85 -21.27
C LEU A 204 -3.83 21.32 -21.26
N ALA A 205 -4.49 20.67 -22.23
CA ALA A 205 -4.60 19.20 -22.24
C ALA A 205 -3.23 18.49 -22.27
N ASN A 206 -2.29 19.06 -23.02
CA ASN A 206 -0.91 18.64 -23.23
C ASN A 206 0.08 19.10 -22.13
N ASP A 207 -0.42 19.74 -21.06
CA ASP A 207 0.43 20.04 -19.90
C ASP A 207 0.64 18.81 -19.01
N GLY A 208 -0.13 17.74 -19.23
CA GLY A 208 0.02 16.50 -18.50
C GLY A 208 -0.59 15.29 -19.21
N LYS A 209 0.03 14.14 -18.99
CA LYS A 209 -0.43 12.82 -19.40
C LYS A 209 -0.92 12.09 -18.15
N ARG A 210 -2.12 11.48 -18.20
CA ARG A 210 -2.59 10.51 -17.21
C ARG A 210 -2.20 9.12 -17.67
N ILE A 211 -1.63 8.36 -16.75
CA ILE A 211 -1.24 6.97 -16.90
C ILE A 211 -2.23 6.15 -16.06
N ASP A 212 -3.02 5.32 -16.72
CA ASP A 212 -3.94 4.36 -16.10
C ASP A 212 -3.35 2.96 -16.24
N VAL A 213 -2.92 2.37 -15.13
CA VAL A 213 -2.48 0.97 -15.06
C VAL A 213 -3.62 0.14 -14.48
N ILE A 214 -4.19 -0.71 -15.32
CA ILE A 214 -5.30 -1.59 -14.99
C ILE A 214 -4.74 -3.00 -14.80
N VAL A 215 -4.88 -3.54 -13.59
CA VAL A 215 -4.48 -4.91 -13.27
C VAL A 215 -5.71 -5.77 -13.12
N THR A 216 -5.72 -6.91 -13.82
CA THR A 216 -6.72 -7.96 -13.69
C THR A 216 -6.05 -9.17 -13.04
N ASP A 217 -6.59 -9.68 -11.93
CA ASP A 217 -6.09 -10.89 -11.29
C ASP A 217 -6.76 -12.17 -11.83
N HIS A 218 -6.24 -13.32 -11.42
CA HIS A 218 -6.77 -14.63 -11.82
C HIS A 218 -8.19 -14.94 -11.31
N LEU A 219 -8.74 -14.12 -10.41
CA LEU A 219 -10.13 -14.17 -9.96
C LEU A 219 -11.02 -13.21 -10.77
N ASN A 220 -10.47 -12.58 -11.82
CA ASN A 220 -11.08 -11.53 -12.65
C ASN A 220 -11.45 -10.26 -11.87
N SER A 221 -10.78 -9.99 -10.74
CA SER A 221 -10.93 -8.71 -10.05
C SER A 221 -10.09 -7.66 -10.77
N ARG A 222 -10.69 -6.48 -10.98
CA ARG A 222 -10.08 -5.35 -11.68
C ARG A 222 -9.65 -4.28 -10.69
N TYR A 223 -8.40 -3.86 -10.78
CA TYR A 223 -7.81 -2.78 -9.99
C TYR A 223 -7.23 -1.74 -10.94
N GLN A 224 -7.45 -0.46 -10.66
CA GLN A 224 -6.90 0.62 -11.48
C GLN A 224 -6.10 1.55 -10.58
N LEU A 225 -4.87 1.81 -11.00
CA LEU A 225 -3.97 2.77 -10.41
C LEU A 225 -3.75 3.87 -11.44
N SER A 226 -3.83 5.13 -11.03
CA SER A 226 -3.66 6.27 -11.93
C SER A 226 -2.57 7.18 -11.42
N ALA A 227 -1.71 7.63 -12.32
CA ALA A 227 -0.67 8.61 -12.06
C ALA A 227 -0.65 9.69 -13.15
N TYR A 228 0.02 10.80 -12.88
CA TYR A 228 0.16 11.90 -13.83
C TYR A 228 1.64 12.21 -14.05
N ARG A 229 2.02 12.36 -15.31
CA ARG A 229 3.31 12.93 -15.74
C ARG A 229 3.04 14.29 -16.36
N LEU A 230 3.83 15.29 -15.97
CA LEU A 230 3.61 16.68 -16.36
C LEU A 230 4.71 17.16 -17.32
N ASN A 231 4.35 18.12 -18.18
CA ASN A 231 5.21 18.70 -19.20
C ASN A 231 5.87 20.00 -18.69
N PHE A 232 6.92 19.91 -17.85
CA PHE A 232 7.69 21.06 -17.35
C PHE A 232 9.10 20.73 -16.88
#